data_AF-A0A7V5C650-F1
#
_entry.id   AF-A0A7V5C650-F1
#
_cell.length_a   1.000
_cell.length_b   1.000
_cell.length_c   1.000
_cell.angle_alpha   90.00
_cell.angle_beta   90.00
_cell.angle_gamma   90.00
#
_symmetry.space_group_name_H-M   'P 1'
#
loop_
_entity.id
_entity.type
_entity.pdbx_description
1 polymer ?
#
loop_
_entity_poly.entity_id
_entity_poly.type
_entity_poly.pdbx_seq_one_letter_code
_entity_poly.pdbx_strand_id
1 'polypeptide(L)'
;SCPLTNDDHKIYEDICHKAFMIVTNKSDLADDEFCPELPDLWKKTYVIKTSAIYDRGLDTLRDMIAEFSTGGYDERNTVIPNLRHKIALEGSLRAVSAAADGIRTGMPFELINIDIREAADLLGEIMGITIREDVLDQIFSRFCIGK
;
A
#
# COMPACT_ATOMS: atom_id res chain seq x y z
N SER A 1 18.89 -25.41 -17.48
CA SER A 1 19.05 -24.67 -16.22
C SER A 1 20.14 -23.61 -16.37
N CYS A 2 19.79 -22.33 -16.28
CA CYS A 2 20.78 -21.24 -16.32
C CYS A 2 21.18 -20.89 -14.88
N PRO A 3 22.48 -20.82 -14.54
CA PRO A 3 22.91 -20.38 -13.22
C PRO A 3 22.64 -18.89 -13.04
N LEU A 4 22.62 -18.44 -11.78
CA LEU A 4 22.55 -17.02 -11.42
C LEU A 4 23.70 -16.26 -12.08
N THR A 5 23.38 -15.13 -12.67
CA THR A 5 24.33 -14.25 -13.33
C THR A 5 24.68 -13.05 -12.46
N ASN A 6 25.78 -12.36 -12.76
CA ASN A 6 26.15 -11.13 -12.06
C ASN A 6 25.07 -10.04 -12.14
N ASP A 7 24.23 -10.05 -13.16
CA ASP A 7 23.13 -9.09 -13.28
C ASP A 7 21.99 -9.39 -12.29
N ASP A 8 21.74 -10.67 -11.97
CA ASP A 8 20.79 -11.05 -10.92
C ASP A 8 21.23 -10.54 -9.54
N HIS A 9 22.54 -10.58 -9.27
CA HIS A 9 23.11 -10.02 -8.03
C HIS A 9 22.96 -8.50 -7.94
N LYS A 10 23.15 -7.76 -9.04
CA LYS A 10 22.92 -6.30 -9.06
C LYS A 10 21.46 -5.96 -8.83
N ILE A 11 20.54 -6.68 -9.48
CA ILE A 11 19.10 -6.50 -9.27
C ILE A 11 18.76 -6.73 -7.79
N TYR A 12 19.34 -7.76 -7.17
CA TYR A 12 19.15 -8.01 -5.75
C TYR A 12 19.66 -6.86 -4.87
N GLU A 13 20.85 -6.33 -5.12
CA GLU A 13 21.38 -5.18 -4.36
C GLU A 13 20.44 -3.97 -4.44
N ASP A 14 19.83 -3.73 -5.60
CA ASP A 14 18.88 -2.64 -5.82
C ASP A 14 17.53 -2.83 -5.12
N ILE A 15 17.07 -4.08 -4.92
CA ILE A 15 15.72 -4.38 -4.39
C ILE A 15 15.73 -4.96 -2.97
N CYS A 16 16.88 -5.30 -2.41
CA CYS A 16 16.99 -6.01 -1.13
C CYS A 16 16.33 -5.30 0.06
N HIS A 17 16.14 -3.98 -0.03
CA HIS A 17 15.51 -3.15 0.99
C HIS A 17 13.99 -2.99 0.81
N LYS A 18 13.43 -3.51 -0.28
CA LYS A 18 11.99 -3.49 -0.58
C LYS A 18 11.39 -4.86 -0.29
N ALA A 19 10.07 -4.89 -0.21
CA ALA A 19 9.37 -6.16 -0.27
C ALA A 19 9.49 -6.68 -1.73
N PHE A 20 10.13 -7.83 -1.93
CA PHE A 20 10.25 -8.48 -3.24
C PHE A 20 9.93 -9.97 -3.14
N MET A 21 9.70 -10.62 -4.29
CA MET A 21 9.42 -12.05 -4.43
C MET A 21 10.24 -12.62 -5.58
N ILE A 22 10.70 -13.87 -5.45
CA ILE A 22 11.50 -14.54 -6.48
C ILE A 22 10.61 -15.50 -7.27
N VAL A 23 10.57 -15.34 -8.58
CA VAL A 23 9.80 -16.22 -9.47
C VAL A 23 10.77 -16.93 -10.41
N THR A 24 10.85 -18.24 -10.28
CA THR A 24 11.63 -19.13 -11.13
C THR A 24 10.74 -19.67 -12.24
N ASN A 25 10.84 -19.09 -13.43
CA ASN A 25 10.07 -19.50 -14.61
C ASN A 25 10.77 -20.65 -15.37
N LYS A 26 10.04 -21.33 -16.25
CA LYS A 26 10.48 -22.48 -17.07
C LYS A 26 10.78 -23.75 -16.25
N SER A 27 10.02 -23.96 -15.18
CA SER A 27 10.11 -25.18 -14.35
C SER A 27 9.87 -26.49 -15.12
N ASP A 28 9.25 -26.43 -16.30
CA ASP A 28 9.07 -27.56 -17.22
C ASP A 28 10.36 -28.10 -17.83
N LEU A 29 11.43 -27.29 -17.88
CA LEU A 29 12.73 -27.66 -18.46
C LEU A 29 13.73 -28.14 -17.40
N ALA A 30 13.30 -28.29 -16.16
CA ALA A 30 14.14 -28.64 -15.04
C ALA A 30 13.52 -29.82 -14.27
N ASP A 31 14.33 -30.78 -13.83
CA ASP A 31 13.85 -31.86 -12.97
C ASP A 31 13.22 -31.29 -11.69
N ASP A 32 12.29 -32.01 -11.06
CA ASP A 32 11.60 -31.57 -9.84
C ASP A 32 12.58 -31.16 -8.71
N GLU A 33 13.80 -31.73 -8.71
CA GLU A 33 14.90 -31.43 -7.79
C GLU A 33 15.72 -30.18 -8.15
N PHE A 34 15.52 -29.57 -9.33
CA PHE A 34 16.20 -28.35 -9.70
C PHE A 34 15.61 -27.17 -8.92
N CYS A 35 16.28 -26.85 -7.83
CA CYS A 35 16.20 -25.55 -7.18
C CYS A 35 17.49 -24.80 -7.53
N PRO A 36 17.42 -23.60 -8.15
CA PRO A 36 18.62 -22.79 -8.27
C PRO A 36 19.21 -22.59 -6.87
N GLU A 37 20.54 -22.72 -6.75
CA GLU A 37 21.25 -22.43 -5.50
C GLU A 37 21.12 -20.93 -5.21
N LEU A 38 20.05 -20.57 -4.53
CA LEU A 38 19.80 -19.21 -4.07
C LEU A 38 20.71 -18.97 -2.85
N PRO A 39 21.39 -17.82 -2.77
CA PRO A 39 22.08 -17.41 -1.55
C PRO A 39 21.14 -17.49 -0.34
N ASP A 40 21.64 -17.89 0.84
CA ASP A 40 20.81 -18.00 2.05
C ASP A 40 20.08 -16.69 2.40
N LEU A 41 20.66 -15.56 2.00
CA LEU A 41 20.10 -14.23 2.14
C LEU A 41 18.78 -14.06 1.35
N TRP A 42 18.61 -14.80 0.26
CA TRP A 42 17.45 -14.76 -0.64
C TRP A 42 16.40 -15.81 -0.26
N LYS A 43 16.79 -16.85 0.50
CA LYS A 43 15.89 -17.94 0.95
C LYS A 43 14.83 -17.49 1.97
N LYS A 44 14.98 -16.29 2.55
CA LYS A 44 13.93 -15.68 3.40
C LYS A 44 12.74 -15.16 2.59
N THR A 45 12.85 -15.12 1.27
CA THR A 45 11.84 -14.60 0.35
C THR A 45 11.05 -15.75 -0.28
N TYR A 46 9.76 -15.54 -0.54
CA TYR A 46 8.92 -16.50 -1.25
C TYR A 46 9.50 -16.80 -2.64
N VAL A 47 9.73 -18.09 -2.92
CA VAL A 47 10.21 -18.60 -4.22
C VAL A 47 9.08 -19.36 -4.88
N ILE A 48 8.57 -18.84 -6.01
CA ILE A 48 7.55 -19.52 -6.81
C ILE A 48 8.21 -20.19 -8.01
N LYS A 49 7.89 -21.47 -8.24
CA LYS A 49 8.19 -22.15 -9.50
C LYS A 49 7.01 -21.98 -10.45
N THR A 50 7.24 -21.42 -11.63
CA THR A 50 6.20 -21.26 -12.67
C THR A 50 6.65 -21.87 -14.00
N SER A 51 5.69 -22.27 -14.81
CA SER A 51 5.91 -22.55 -16.23
C SER A 51 4.86 -21.79 -17.02
N ALA A 52 5.29 -20.64 -17.57
CA ALA A 52 4.41 -19.77 -18.34
C ALA A 52 3.85 -20.42 -19.61
N ILE A 53 4.57 -21.40 -20.19
CA ILE A 53 4.14 -22.08 -21.43
C ILE A 53 3.04 -23.12 -21.14
N TYR A 54 3.07 -23.76 -19.98
CA TYR A 54 2.12 -24.80 -19.60
C TYR A 54 1.05 -24.32 -18.62
N ASP A 55 0.98 -23.00 -18.40
CA ASP A 55 0.08 -22.35 -17.44
C ASP A 55 0.19 -22.88 -16.00
N ARG A 56 1.35 -23.44 -15.63
CA ARG A 56 1.55 -24.08 -14.31
C ARG A 56 2.11 -23.08 -13.30
N GLY A 57 1.50 -23.02 -12.12
CA GLY A 57 1.92 -22.14 -11.02
C GLY A 57 1.54 -20.67 -11.21
N LEU A 58 0.82 -20.32 -12.28
CA LEU A 58 0.35 -18.95 -12.54
C LEU A 58 -0.79 -18.54 -11.60
N ASP A 59 -1.67 -19.47 -11.21
CA ASP A 59 -2.70 -19.18 -10.20
C ASP A 59 -2.07 -18.94 -8.82
N THR A 60 -1.10 -19.76 -8.43
CA THR A 60 -0.32 -19.54 -7.19
C THR A 60 0.43 -18.20 -7.21
N LEU A 61 0.95 -17.78 -8.36
CA LEU A 61 1.55 -16.46 -8.53
C LEU A 61 0.51 -15.34 -8.37
N ARG A 62 -0.68 -15.48 -8.95
CA ARG A 62 -1.77 -14.49 -8.82
C ARG A 62 -2.21 -14.34 -7.38
N ASP A 63 -2.44 -15.45 -6.68
CA ASP A 63 -2.88 -15.46 -5.29
C ASP A 63 -1.83 -14.81 -4.38
N MET A 64 -0.54 -15.13 -4.57
CA MET A 64 0.53 -14.51 -3.80
C MET A 64 0.74 -13.03 -4.14
N ILE A 65 0.57 -12.60 -5.39
CA ILE A 65 0.59 -11.16 -5.73
C ILE A 65 -0.56 -10.44 -5.03
N ALA A 66 -1.76 -11.04 -5.00
CA ALA A 66 -2.90 -10.47 -4.30
C ALA A 66 -2.65 -10.36 -2.79
N GLU A 67 -2.14 -11.42 -2.16
CA GLU A 67 -1.77 -11.44 -0.74
C GLU A 67 -0.68 -10.41 -0.42
N PHE A 68 0.34 -10.32 -1.28
CA PHE A 68 1.47 -9.40 -1.11
C PHE A 68 1.05 -7.93 -1.28
N SER A 69 0.14 -7.66 -2.22
CA SER A 69 -0.35 -6.31 -2.51
C SER A 69 -1.35 -5.82 -1.46
N THR A 70 -2.14 -6.74 -0.90
CA THR A 70 -3.12 -6.44 0.16
C THR A 70 -2.51 -6.54 1.55
N GLY A 71 -1.35 -7.16 1.73
CA GLY A 71 -0.78 -7.45 3.05
C GLY A 71 -1.64 -8.41 3.87
N GLY A 72 -2.41 -9.29 3.20
CA GLY A 72 -3.41 -10.17 3.83
C GLY A 72 -4.71 -9.47 4.25
N TYR A 73 -4.98 -8.28 3.71
CA TYR A 73 -6.16 -7.48 4.06
C TYR A 73 -7.40 -7.92 3.25
N ASP A 74 -8.46 -8.35 3.95
CA ASP A 74 -9.71 -8.80 3.33
C ASP A 74 -10.49 -7.60 2.76
N GLU A 75 -10.59 -7.52 1.43
CA GLU A 75 -11.29 -6.45 0.70
C GLU A 75 -12.79 -6.36 1.06
N ARG A 76 -13.37 -7.41 1.66
CA ARG A 76 -14.82 -7.56 1.81
C ARG A 76 -15.48 -6.68 2.87
N ASN A 77 -14.74 -6.01 3.75
CA ASN A 77 -15.34 -5.34 4.91
C ASN A 77 -14.83 -3.94 5.26
N THR A 78 -14.00 -3.31 4.43
CA THR A 78 -13.42 -2.00 4.76
C THR A 78 -13.80 -0.94 3.74
N VAL A 79 -14.37 0.16 4.23
CA VAL A 79 -14.44 1.42 3.48
C VAL A 79 -13.00 1.84 3.21
N ILE A 80 -12.50 1.64 1.99
CA ILE A 80 -11.16 2.08 1.61
C ILE A 80 -11.22 3.60 1.42
N PRO A 81 -10.67 4.41 2.34
CA PRO A 81 -10.66 5.85 2.16
C PRO A 81 -9.76 6.16 0.95
N ASN A 82 -10.26 6.96 0.01
CA ASN A 82 -9.40 7.56 -1.00
C ASN A 82 -8.36 8.47 -0.31
N LEU A 83 -7.32 8.87 -1.04
CA LEU A 83 -6.24 9.70 -0.50
C LEU A 83 -6.76 10.97 0.22
N ARG A 84 -7.83 11.59 -0.31
CA ARG A 84 -8.46 12.77 0.31
C ARG A 84 -9.04 12.45 1.68
N HIS A 85 -9.81 11.37 1.80
CA HIS A 85 -10.37 10.92 3.09
C HIS A 85 -9.25 10.56 4.08
N LYS A 86 -8.20 9.89 3.61
CA LYS A 86 -7.04 9.56 4.45
C LYS A 86 -6.39 10.82 5.04
N ILE A 87 -6.10 11.81 4.21
CA ILE A 87 -5.47 13.07 4.65
C ILE A 87 -6.36 13.80 5.67
N ALA A 88 -7.67 13.88 5.41
CA ALA A 88 -8.62 14.52 6.30
C ALA A 88 -8.74 13.79 7.66
N LEU A 89 -8.78 12.45 7.66
CA LEU A 89 -8.80 11.64 8.88
C LEU A 89 -7.51 11.80 9.69
N GLU A 90 -6.35 11.75 9.05
CA GLU A 90 -5.06 11.95 9.71
C GLU A 90 -4.94 13.36 10.30
N GLY A 91 -5.42 14.37 9.57
CA GLY A 91 -5.49 15.74 10.07
C GLY A 91 -6.42 15.88 11.28
N SER A 92 -7.63 15.31 11.19
CA SER A 92 -8.61 15.35 12.28
C SER A 92 -8.06 14.67 13.54
N LEU A 93 -7.41 13.52 13.39
CA LEU A 93 -6.76 12.82 14.51
C LEU A 93 -5.65 13.67 15.16
N ARG A 94 -4.82 14.36 14.36
CA ARG A 94 -3.80 15.27 14.88
C ARG A 94 -4.42 16.42 15.67
N ALA A 95 -5.46 17.06 15.14
CA ALA A 95 -6.13 18.17 15.78
C ALA A 95 -6.82 17.73 17.10
N VAL A 96 -7.53 16.61 17.12
CA VAL A 96 -8.11 16.04 18.35
C VAL A 96 -7.03 15.72 19.39
N SER A 97 -5.89 15.19 18.95
CA SER A 97 -4.77 14.90 19.85
C SER A 97 -4.18 16.19 20.45
N ALA A 98 -4.01 17.24 19.63
CA ALA A 98 -3.56 18.55 20.09
C ALA A 98 -4.54 19.16 21.12
N ALA A 99 -5.84 19.09 20.86
CA ALA A 99 -6.86 19.52 21.81
C ALA A 99 -6.79 18.75 23.13
N ALA A 100 -6.67 17.42 23.08
CA ALA A 100 -6.55 16.57 24.26
C ALA A 100 -5.28 16.89 25.07
N ASP A 101 -4.17 17.19 24.39
CA ASP A 101 -2.91 17.59 25.00
C ASP A 101 -3.02 18.99 25.63
N GLY A 102 -3.69 19.93 24.95
CA GLY A 102 -4.00 21.26 25.46
C GLY A 102 -4.83 21.21 26.75
N ILE A 103 -5.83 20.32 26.83
CA ILE A 103 -6.60 20.10 28.05
C ILE A 103 -5.71 19.60 29.19
N ARG A 104 -4.83 18.62 28.93
CA ARG A 104 -3.94 18.07 29.97
C ARG A 104 -2.89 19.06 30.46
N THR A 105 -2.45 19.96 29.59
CA THR A 105 -1.43 20.97 29.90
C THR A 105 -2.01 22.29 30.45
N GLY A 106 -3.33 22.39 30.56
CA GLY A 106 -4.00 23.57 31.10
C GLY A 106 -3.98 24.77 30.15
N MET A 107 -3.96 24.54 28.83
CA MET A 107 -4.08 25.63 27.86
C MET A 107 -5.43 26.35 27.98
N PRO A 108 -5.48 27.64 27.62
CA PRO A 108 -6.73 28.37 27.49
C PRO A 108 -7.72 27.64 26.58
N PHE A 109 -8.99 27.59 27.00
CA PHE A 109 -10.06 26.96 26.22
C PHE A 109 -10.23 27.57 24.82
N GLU A 110 -9.90 28.85 24.65
CA GLU A 110 -9.93 29.50 23.34
C GLU A 110 -8.98 28.84 22.34
N LEU A 111 -7.79 28.41 22.78
CA LEU A 111 -6.81 27.72 21.93
C LEU A 111 -7.25 26.29 21.64
N ILE A 112 -7.73 25.57 22.65
CA ILE A 112 -8.25 24.20 22.51
C ILE A 112 -9.43 24.15 21.53
N ASN A 113 -10.29 25.17 21.54
CA ASN A 113 -11.44 25.25 20.65
C ASN A 113 -11.05 25.39 19.18
N ILE A 114 -9.89 25.98 18.88
CA ILE A 114 -9.36 26.05 17.50
C ILE A 114 -9.12 24.63 16.98
N ASP A 115 -8.42 23.80 17.76
CA ASP A 115 -8.10 22.42 17.39
C ASP A 115 -9.36 21.55 17.25
N ILE A 116 -10.34 21.70 18.15
CA ILE A 116 -11.62 20.97 18.06
C ILE A 116 -12.38 21.37 16.80
N ARG A 117 -12.38 22.66 16.46
CA ARG A 117 -13.05 23.15 15.26
C ARG A 117 -12.38 22.64 13.99
N GLU A 118 -11.05 22.68 13.94
CA GLU A 118 -10.28 22.12 12.83
C GLU A 118 -10.57 20.62 12.64
N ALA A 119 -10.61 19.85 13.73
CA ALA A 119 -10.99 18.44 13.67
C ALA A 119 -12.39 18.22 13.08
N ALA A 120 -13.36 19.05 13.48
CA ALA A 120 -14.73 18.99 12.99
C ALA A 120 -14.84 19.38 11.51
N ASP A 121 -14.11 20.42 11.07
CA ASP A 121 -14.10 20.89 9.69
C ASP A 121 -13.52 19.82 8.75
N LEU A 122 -12.41 19.17 9.15
CA LEU A 122 -11.80 18.07 8.40
C LEU A 122 -12.73 16.85 8.27
N LEU A 123 -13.51 16.53 9.30
CA LEU A 123 -14.55 15.50 9.19
C LEU A 123 -15.72 15.95 8.30
N GLY A 124 -16.08 17.23 8.36
CA GLY A 124 -17.07 17.86 7.50
C GLY A 124 -16.72 17.75 6.02
N GLU A 125 -15.43 17.84 5.67
CA GLU A 125 -14.94 17.62 4.29
C GLU A 125 -15.16 16.19 3.80
N ILE A 126 -14.99 15.19 4.66
CA ILE A 126 -15.24 13.80 4.31
C ILE A 126 -16.73 13.61 4.00
N MET A 127 -17.60 14.21 4.82
CA MET A 127 -19.06 14.14 4.64
C MET A 127 -19.60 15.08 3.55
N GLY A 128 -18.77 15.96 2.97
CA GLY A 128 -19.19 16.94 1.98
C GLY A 128 -20.04 18.09 2.55
N ILE A 129 -20.00 18.30 3.86
CA ILE A 129 -20.68 19.40 4.57
C ILE A 129 -19.86 20.69 4.42
N THR A 130 -18.53 20.55 4.49
CA THR A 130 -17.58 21.65 4.28
C THR A 130 -16.94 21.43 2.91
N ILE A 131 -17.44 22.14 1.90
CA ILE A 131 -16.87 22.08 0.54
C ILE A 131 -15.96 23.29 0.39
N ARG A 132 -14.64 23.06 0.30
CA ARG A 132 -13.73 24.05 -0.24
C ARG A 132 -13.85 24.03 -1.78
N GLU A 133 -13.89 25.20 -2.43
CA GLU A 133 -14.08 25.33 -3.89
C GLU A 133 -13.04 24.53 -4.70
N ASP A 134 -11.82 24.39 -4.17
CA ASP A 134 -10.72 23.63 -4.77
C ASP A 134 -10.95 22.10 -4.84
N VAL A 135 -11.80 21.56 -3.94
CA VAL A 135 -12.16 20.13 -3.93
C VAL A 135 -13.06 19.78 -5.11
N LEU A 136 -13.95 20.70 -5.53
CA LEU A 136 -14.77 20.49 -6.72
C LEU A 136 -13.88 20.37 -7.97
N ASP A 137 -12.93 21.29 -8.15
CA ASP A 137 -12.04 21.29 -9.31
C ASP A 137 -11.17 20.02 -9.36
N GLN A 138 -10.70 19.52 -8.22
CA GLN A 138 -9.93 18.28 -8.18
C GLN A 138 -10.79 17.04 -8.48
N ILE A 139 -12.06 17.02 -8.08
CA ILE A 139 -13.00 15.94 -8.42
C ILE A 139 -13.31 15.98 -9.92
N PHE A 140 -13.62 17.17 -10.47
CA PHE A 140 -14.02 17.33 -11.87
C PHE A 140 -12.86 17.26 -12.87
N SER A 141 -11.62 17.57 -12.46
CA SER A 141 -10.43 17.39 -13.30
C SER A 141 -10.13 15.93 -13.65
N ARG A 142 -10.70 14.97 -12.91
CA ARG A 142 -10.58 13.52 -13.18
C ARG A 142 -11.69 12.95 -14.03
N PHE A 143 -12.73 13.72 -14.34
CA PHE A 143 -13.77 13.32 -15.28
C PHE A 143 -13.43 13.87 -16.65
N CYS A 144 -13.39 13.00 -17.66
CA CYS A 144 -13.26 13.43 -19.05
C CYS A 144 -14.40 14.41 -19.37
N ILE A 145 -14.05 15.54 -19.98
CA ILE A 145 -15.01 16.56 -20.45
C ILE A 145 -15.95 15.89 -21.45
N GLY A 146 -17.20 15.69 -21.04
CA GLY A 146 -18.20 14.99 -21.83
C GLY A 146 -19.00 13.99 -21.01
N LYS A 147 -19.78 14.49 -20.05
CA LYS A 147 -21.03 13.86 -19.65
C LYS A 147 -22.13 14.90 -19.64
#